data_AF-A0A2R6CEF6-F1
#
_entry.id   AF-A0A2R6CEF6-F1
#
_cell.length_a   1.000
_cell.length_b   1.000
_cell.length_c   1.000
_cell.angle_alpha   90.00
_cell.angle_beta   90.00
_cell.angle_gamma   90.00
#
_symmetry.space_group_name_H-M   'P 1'
#
loop_
_entity.id
_entity.type
_entity.pdbx_description
1 polymer ?
#
loop_
_entity_poly.entity_id
_entity_poly.type
_entity_poly.pdbx_seq_one_letter_code
_entity_poly.pdbx_strand_id
1 'polypeptide(L)'
;MRSRIATVASMIRPLNAFMTSVAVYVAVTVALRHLTPPTPRLVAACVTAFTIAGFAMVVNDIYDIDVDRVNEPGRALPSGAISIRGAWVY
;
A
#
# COMPACT_ATOMS: atom_id res chain seq x y z
N MET A 1 10.00 -3.34 20.10
CA MET A 1 9.81 -4.49 19.19
C MET A 1 8.43 -4.34 18.55
N ARG A 2 8.34 -3.92 17.27
CA ARG A 2 7.03 -3.82 16.59
C ARG A 2 6.49 -5.23 16.36
N SER A 3 5.19 -5.42 16.51
CA SER A 3 4.55 -6.70 16.18
C SER A 3 4.68 -6.96 14.67
N ARG A 4 4.69 -8.23 14.24
CA ARG A 4 4.76 -8.60 12.81
C ARG A 4 3.68 -7.90 11.98
N ILE A 5 2.48 -7.77 12.54
CA ILE A 5 1.35 -7.07 11.91
C ILE A 5 1.67 -5.59 11.68
N ALA A 6 2.24 -4.91 12.67
CA ALA A 6 2.62 -3.51 12.53
C ALA A 6 3.73 -3.30 11.49
N THR A 7 4.64 -4.27 11.33
CA THR A 7 5.67 -4.25 10.28
C THR A 7 5.03 -4.36 8.89
N VAL A 8 4.19 -5.38 8.66
CA VAL A 8 3.49 -5.56 7.37
C VAL A 8 2.60 -4.35 7.05
N ALA A 9 1.84 -3.86 8.04
CA ALA A 9 1.00 -2.68 7.87
C ALA A 9 1.81 -1.41 7.54
N SER A 10 3.08 -1.33 7.94
CA SER A 10 3.94 -0.21 7.55
C SER A 10 4.49 -0.34 6.13
N MET A 11 4.69 -1.56 5.61
CA MET A 11 5.20 -1.81 4.25
C MET A 11 4.19 -1.41 3.18
N ILE A 12 2.89 -1.56 3.43
CA ILE A 12 1.83 -1.09 2.53
C ILE A 12 1.68 0.43 2.51
N ARG A 13 2.58 1.19 3.17
CA ARG A 13 2.60 2.66 3.32
C ARG A 13 1.18 3.25 3.32
N PRO A 14 0.40 3.06 4.40
CA PRO A 14 -1.07 3.21 4.38
C PRO A 14 -1.54 4.60 3.99
N LEU A 15 -0.74 5.64 4.26
CA LEU A 15 -1.04 7.00 3.81
C LEU A 15 -0.98 7.12 2.28
N ASN A 16 0.00 6.51 1.62
CA ASN A 16 0.12 6.50 0.15
C ASN A 16 -1.02 5.70 -0.50
N ALA A 17 -1.35 4.55 0.09
CA ALA A 17 -2.49 3.75 -0.36
C ALA A 17 -3.81 4.55 -0.21
N PHE A 18 -3.98 5.28 0.89
CA PHE A 18 -5.13 6.16 1.10
C PHE A 18 -5.21 7.29 0.08
N MET A 19 -4.08 7.94 -0.24
CA MET A 19 -4.02 8.95 -1.30
C MET A 19 -4.49 8.39 -2.65
N THR A 20 -4.19 7.12 -2.94
CA THR A 20 -4.64 6.44 -4.16
C THR A 20 -6.17 6.28 -4.17
N SER A 21 -6.78 5.89 -3.04
CA SER A 21 -8.25 5.86 -2.90
C SER A 21 -8.89 7.23 -3.09
N VAL A 22 -8.30 8.29 -2.53
CA VAL A 22 -8.77 9.67 -2.72
C VAL A 22 -8.70 10.06 -4.20
N ALA A 23 -7.61 9.71 -4.89
CA ALA A 23 -7.48 9.98 -6.32
C ALA A 23 -8.60 9.31 -7.14
N VAL A 24 -8.98 8.08 -6.80
CA VAL A 24 -10.13 7.39 -7.43
C VAL A 24 -11.44 8.13 -7.16
N TYR A 25 -11.69 8.56 -5.93
CA TYR A 25 -12.89 9.33 -5.59
C TYR A 25 -12.97 10.65 -6.37
N VAL A 26 -11.85 11.37 -6.48
CA VAL A 26 -11.74 12.60 -7.26
C VAL A 26 -11.99 12.32 -8.74
N ALA A 27 -11.39 11.26 -9.30
CA ALA A 27 -11.57 10.88 -10.69
C ALA A 27 -13.04 10.59 -11.03
N VAL A 28 -13.76 9.87 -10.17
CA VAL A 28 -15.20 9.60 -10.34
C VAL A 28 -16.01 10.90 -10.28
N THR A 29 -15.73 11.76 -9.30
CA THR A 29 -16.40 13.06 -9.14
C THR A 29 -16.23 13.94 -10.39
N VAL A 30 -15.01 14.02 -10.92
CA VAL A 30 -14.70 14.78 -12.15
C VAL A 30 -15.41 14.17 -13.36
N ALA A 31 -15.38 12.84 -13.51
CA ALA A 31 -16.00 12.15 -14.64
C ALA A 31 -17.53 12.34 -14.67
N LEU A 32 -18.18 12.32 -13.50
CA LEU A 32 -19.63 12.47 -13.36
C LEU A 32 -20.08 13.93 -13.24
N ARG A 33 -19.14 14.88 -13.10
CA ARG A 33 -19.38 16.32 -12.96
C ARG A 33 -20.23 16.71 -11.75
N HIS A 34 -20.25 15.90 -10.71
CA HIS A 34 -20.91 16.21 -9.43
C HIS A 34 -20.27 15.42 -8.29
N LEU A 35 -20.41 15.95 -7.06
CA LEU A 35 -20.00 15.25 -5.84
C LEU A 35 -20.82 13.97 -5.69
N THR A 36 -20.14 12.83 -5.83
CA THR A 36 -20.79 11.51 -5.77
C THR A 36 -20.83 11.04 -4.31
N PRO A 37 -22.01 10.79 -3.72
CA PRO A 37 -22.08 10.24 -2.37
C PRO A 37 -21.43 8.85 -2.30
N PRO A 38 -21.00 8.38 -1.13
CA PRO A 38 -20.36 7.08 -0.97
C PRO A 38 -21.36 5.95 -1.24
N THR A 39 -21.43 5.51 -2.50
CA THR A 39 -22.18 4.31 -2.88
C THR A 39 -21.35 3.05 -2.60
N PRO A 40 -21.97 1.87 -2.39
CA PRO A 40 -21.23 0.63 -2.18
C PRO A 40 -20.21 0.35 -3.31
N ARG A 41 -20.53 0.70 -4.55
CA ARG A 41 -19.63 0.55 -5.70
C ARG A 41 -18.42 1.48 -5.63
N LEU A 42 -18.62 2.74 -5.21
CA LEU A 42 -17.53 3.70 -5.05
C LEU A 42 -16.64 3.33 -3.88
N VAL A 43 -17.22 2.89 -2.77
CA VAL A 43 -16.46 2.36 -1.62
C VAL A 43 -15.63 1.16 -2.04
N ALA A 44 -16.22 0.20 -2.77
CA ALA A 44 -15.48 -0.94 -3.29
C ALA A 44 -14.32 -0.51 -4.20
N ALA A 45 -14.53 0.45 -5.11
CA ALA A 45 -13.47 0.98 -5.97
C ALA A 45 -12.33 1.62 -5.17
N CYS A 46 -12.64 2.42 -4.15
CA CYS A 46 -11.64 3.02 -3.26
C CYS A 46 -10.86 1.97 -2.47
N VAL A 47 -11.53 0.93 -1.96
CA VAL A 47 -10.90 -0.19 -1.24
C VAL A 47 -9.99 -0.97 -2.19
N THR A 48 -10.44 -1.28 -3.41
CA THR A 48 -9.61 -1.93 -4.43
C THR A 48 -8.37 -1.10 -4.76
N ALA A 49 -8.51 0.22 -4.90
CA ALA A 49 -7.38 1.10 -5.15
C ALA A 49 -6.38 1.10 -3.98
N PHE A 50 -6.88 1.12 -2.75
CA PHE A 50 -6.05 1.02 -1.54
C PHE A 50 -5.25 -0.27 -1.52
N THR A 51 -5.92 -1.41 -1.76
CA THR A 51 -5.29 -2.74 -1.65
C THR A 51 -4.30 -2.99 -2.79
N ILE A 52 -4.61 -2.56 -4.02
CA ILE A 52 -3.67 -2.65 -5.15
C ILE A 52 -2.44 -1.78 -4.90
N ALA A 53 -2.61 -0.54 -4.40
CA ALA A 53 -1.48 0.32 -4.07
C ALA A 53 -0.62 -0.29 -2.94
N GLY A 54 -1.25 -0.82 -1.89
CA GLY A 54 -0.58 -1.54 -0.81
C GLY A 54 0.24 -2.72 -1.32
N PHE A 55 -0.36 -3.55 -2.18
CA PHE A 55 0.32 -4.68 -2.81
C PHE A 55 1.51 -4.24 -3.67
N ALA A 56 1.33 -3.25 -4.54
CA ALA A 56 2.39 -2.73 -5.40
C ALA A 56 3.59 -2.22 -4.58
N MET A 57 3.33 -1.60 -3.42
CA MET A 57 4.38 -1.13 -2.53
C MET A 57 5.17 -2.27 -1.88
N VAL A 58 4.50 -3.35 -1.47
CA VAL A 58 5.17 -4.56 -0.95
C VAL A 58 6.00 -5.23 -2.04
N VAL A 59 5.44 -5.36 -3.25
CA VAL A 59 6.15 -5.92 -4.40
C VAL A 59 7.41 -5.10 -4.71
N ASN A 60 7.32 -3.76 -4.72
CA ASN A 60 8.47 -2.89 -4.91
C ASN A 60 9.55 -3.17 -3.84
N ASP A 61 9.18 -3.23 -2.57
CA ASP A 61 10.14 -3.49 -1.48
C ASP A 61 10.83 -4.87 -1.63
N ILE A 62 10.16 -5.87 -2.22
CA ILE A 62 10.75 -7.19 -2.50
C ILE A 62 11.81 -7.10 -3.59
N TYR A 63 11.49 -6.43 -4.70
CA TYR A 63 12.43 -6.30 -5.83
C TYR A 63 13.59 -5.35 -5.52
N ASP A 64 13.35 -4.32 -4.68
CA ASP A 64 14.35 -3.32 -4.31
C ASP A 64 15.23 -3.76 -3.13
N ILE A 65 15.11 -4.99 -2.62
CA ILE A 65 15.80 -5.43 -1.41
C ILE A 65 17.32 -5.22 -1.43
N ASP A 66 17.97 -5.43 -2.58
CA ASP A 66 19.42 -5.24 -2.72
C ASP A 66 19.81 -3.76 -2.73
N VAL A 67 18.97 -2.92 -3.33
CA VAL A 67 19.14 -1.46 -3.35
C VAL A 67 18.90 -0.89 -1.96
N ASP A 68 17.83 -1.34 -1.30
CA ASP A 68 17.45 -0.91 0.04
C ASP A 68 18.44 -1.38 1.12
N ARG A 69 19.17 -2.48 0.91
CA ARG A 69 20.29 -2.87 1.81
C ARG A 69 21.37 -1.79 1.89
N VAL A 70 21.57 -1.03 0.82
CA VAL A 70 22.55 0.06 0.78
C VAL A 70 21.90 1.38 1.21
N ASN A 71 20.73 1.69 0.65
CA ASN A 71 20.09 3.01 0.81
C ASN A 71 19.28 3.16 2.10
N GLU A 72 18.54 2.13 2.50
CA GLU A 72 17.64 2.16 3.65
C GLU A 72 17.67 0.82 4.43
N PRO A 73 18.81 0.44 5.04
CA PRO A 73 18.99 -0.87 5.68
C PRO A 73 18.03 -1.14 6.86
N GLY A 74 17.38 -0.09 7.39
CA GLY A 74 16.36 -0.20 8.43
C GLY A 74 14.98 -0.66 7.94
N ARG A 75 14.73 -0.78 6.63
CA ARG A 75 13.46 -1.28 6.09
C ARG A 75 13.20 -2.73 6.49
N ALA A 76 11.93 -3.12 6.46
CA ALA A 76 11.47 -4.40 7.00
C ALA A 76 12.17 -5.62 6.38
N LEU A 77 12.43 -5.61 5.07
CA LEU A 77 13.09 -6.69 4.35
C LEU A 77 14.62 -6.69 4.54
N PRO A 78 15.37 -5.60 4.28
CA PRO A 78 16.81 -5.56 4.53
C PRO A 78 17.21 -5.85 5.98
N SER A 79 16.45 -5.32 6.94
CA SER A 79 16.71 -5.52 8.38
C SER A 79 16.37 -6.93 8.89
N GLY A 80 15.72 -7.76 8.07
CA GLY A 80 15.26 -9.09 8.46
C GLY A 80 14.05 -9.10 9.41
N ALA A 81 13.38 -7.95 9.61
CA ALA A 81 12.15 -7.89 10.42
C ALA A 81 11.01 -8.74 9.83
N ILE A 82 11.02 -8.94 8.51
CA ILE A 82 10.19 -9.92 7.80
C ILE A 82 11.05 -10.68 6.79
N SER A 83 10.73 -11.96 6.54
CA SER A 83 11.35 -12.71 5.46
C SER A 83 10.71 -12.38 4.11
N ILE A 84 11.43 -12.56 3.01
CA ILE A 84 10.88 -12.39 1.64
C ILE A 84 9.63 -13.26 1.44
N ARG A 85 9.68 -14.51 1.89
CA ARG A 85 8.51 -15.41 1.84
C ARG A 85 7.36 -14.87 2.68
N GLY A 86 7.64 -14.25 3.82
CA GLY A 86 6.65 -13.57 4.64
C GLY A 86 6.00 -12.41 3.90
N ALA A 87 6.77 -11.57 3.22
CA ALA A 87 6.25 -10.44 2.45
C ALA A 87 5.40 -10.85 1.23
N TRP A 88 5.61 -12.05 0.67
CA TRP A 88 4.74 -12.59 -0.38
C TRP A 88 3.40 -13.12 0.13
N VAL A 89 3.31 -13.50 1.41
CA VAL A 89 2.16 -14.22 1.97
C VAL A 89 1.30 -13.35 2.87
N TYR A 90 1.93 -12.45 3.64
CA TYR A 90 1.29 -11.58 4.63
C TYR A 90 1.11 -10.17 4.08
#